data_AF-A0A8H1LI98-F1
#
_entry.id   AF-A0A8H1LI98-F1
#
_cell.length_a   1.000
_cell.length_b   1.000
_cell.length_c   1.000
_cell.angle_alpha   90.00
_cell.angle_beta   90.00
_cell.angle_gamma   90.00
#
_symmetry.space_group_name_H-M   'P 1'
#
loop_
_entity.id
_entity.type
_entity.pdbx_description
1 polymer ?
#
loop_
_entity_poly.entity_id
_entity_poly.type
_entity_poly.pdbx_seq_one_letter_code
_entity_poly.pdbx_strand_id
1 'polypeptide(L)'
;MAADMGMVFPLPPGATGFFRPQDGPLPETDRRAFRTALYAAARAAGGQVDEVEDRHCPRTYHTATVTRGAARTIVLCHAHQPWVAFAGARRDQYTDEFLAPPPWAGCFTAAGFAVLTPGQLAAPLSQVDASALTPAEWRQVRYHRATTLGGVLFNAWD
;
A
#
# COMPACT_ATOMS: atom_id res chain seq x y z
N MET A 1 19.45 -18.25 9.36
CA MET A 1 19.21 -16.84 9.68
C MET A 1 20.03 -16.03 8.68
N ALA A 2 19.43 -15.61 7.57
CA ALA A 2 20.09 -14.76 6.59
C ALA A 2 19.87 -13.32 7.03
N ALA A 3 20.97 -12.58 7.18
CA ALA A 3 20.93 -11.13 7.34
C ALA A 3 20.31 -10.53 6.07
N ASP A 4 19.14 -9.93 6.21
CA ASP A 4 18.54 -9.09 5.18
C ASP A 4 19.42 -7.83 5.09
N MET A 5 20.39 -7.85 4.16
CA MET A 5 21.19 -6.67 3.82
C MET A 5 20.21 -5.60 3.37
N GLY A 6 20.03 -4.60 4.24
CA GLY A 6 19.07 -3.50 4.13
C GLY A 6 18.89 -3.00 2.70
N MET A 7 17.91 -3.57 2.01
CA MET A 7 17.33 -2.92 0.85
C MET A 7 16.55 -1.73 1.40
N VAL A 8 17.22 -0.59 1.42
CA VAL A 8 16.58 0.68 1.74
C VAL A 8 15.44 0.85 0.73
N PHE A 9 14.21 0.84 1.22
CA PHE A 9 13.03 0.91 0.38
C PHE A 9 12.94 2.31 -0.26
N PRO A 10 12.91 2.47 -1.59
CA PRO A 10 12.81 3.79 -2.20
C PRO A 10 11.37 4.32 -2.11
N LEU A 11 11.20 5.57 -1.64
CA LEU A 11 9.96 6.32 -1.85
C LEU A 11 10.08 7.11 -3.16
N PRO A 12 9.43 6.67 -4.24
CA PRO A 12 9.35 7.44 -5.46
C PRO A 12 8.47 8.69 -5.23
N PRO A 13 8.62 9.70 -6.08
CA PRO A 13 7.72 10.86 -6.06
C PRO A 13 6.25 10.44 -6.15
N GLY A 14 5.38 11.10 -5.39
CA GLY A 14 3.94 10.81 -5.35
C GLY A 14 3.54 9.60 -4.49
N ALA A 15 4.50 8.93 -3.83
CA ALA A 15 4.21 7.90 -2.83
C ALA A 15 3.40 8.41 -1.63
N THR A 16 3.40 9.74 -1.42
CA THR A 16 2.60 10.38 -0.37
C THR A 16 1.18 10.73 -0.82
N GLY A 17 0.85 10.60 -2.12
CA GLY A 17 -0.38 11.11 -2.72
C GLY A 17 -0.34 12.59 -3.11
N PHE A 18 0.68 13.33 -2.65
CA PHE A 18 0.87 14.72 -3.02
C PHE A 18 1.91 14.84 -4.13
N PHE A 19 1.45 15.25 -5.30
CA PHE A 19 2.32 15.49 -6.44
C PHE A 19 1.78 16.65 -7.25
N ARG A 20 2.64 17.57 -7.67
CA ARG A 20 2.19 18.73 -8.43
C ARG A 20 2.21 18.39 -9.92
N PRO A 21 1.27 18.90 -10.72
CA PRO A 21 1.27 18.68 -12.17
C PRO A 21 2.57 19.08 -12.88
N GLN A 22 3.29 20.06 -12.32
CA GLN A 22 4.60 20.52 -12.79
C GLN A 22 5.72 19.47 -12.63
N ASP A 23 5.54 18.46 -11.79
CA ASP A 23 6.54 17.44 -11.50
C ASP A 23 6.42 16.23 -12.46
N GLY A 24 5.37 16.19 -13.30
CA GLY A 24 5.13 15.16 -14.34
C GLY A 24 3.77 14.45 -14.23
N PRO A 25 3.51 13.38 -15.00
CA PRO A 25 2.44 12.44 -14.69
C PRO A 25 2.92 11.40 -13.68
N LEU A 26 2.13 11.14 -12.64
CA LEU A 26 2.37 9.97 -11.80
C LEU A 26 1.97 8.71 -12.55
N PRO A 27 2.71 7.60 -12.40
CA PRO A 27 2.18 6.30 -12.77
C PRO A 27 0.85 6.06 -12.02
N GLU A 28 -0.11 5.45 -12.69
CA GLU A 28 -1.32 4.92 -12.06
C GLU A 28 -1.22 3.40 -12.03
N THR A 29 -1.57 2.83 -10.91
CA THR A 29 -1.67 1.39 -10.76
C THR A 29 -2.77 0.85 -11.67
N ASP A 30 -2.47 -0.19 -12.45
CA ASP A 30 -3.48 -0.83 -13.30
C ASP A 30 -4.58 -1.46 -12.44
N ARG A 31 -5.71 -0.76 -12.36
CA ARG A 31 -6.91 -1.18 -11.61
C ARG A 31 -7.50 -2.49 -12.14
N ARG A 32 -7.37 -2.76 -13.44
CA ARG A 32 -7.86 -4.01 -14.03
C ARG A 32 -6.96 -5.16 -13.62
N ALA A 33 -5.65 -4.96 -13.63
CA ALA A 33 -4.70 -5.95 -13.11
C ALA A 33 -4.94 -6.21 -11.61
N PHE A 34 -5.14 -5.16 -10.81
CA PHE A 34 -5.44 -5.27 -9.38
C PHE A 34 -6.72 -6.08 -9.13
N ARG A 35 -7.82 -5.74 -9.80
CA ARG A 35 -9.09 -6.48 -9.67
C ARG A 35 -8.95 -7.93 -10.08
N THR A 36 -8.21 -8.20 -11.16
CA THR A 36 -7.95 -9.57 -11.64
C THR A 36 -7.19 -10.38 -10.60
N ALA A 37 -6.11 -9.81 -10.04
CA ALA A 37 -5.33 -10.42 -8.97
C ALA A 37 -6.16 -10.65 -7.70
N LEU A 38 -7.02 -9.69 -7.35
CA LEU A 38 -7.90 -9.77 -6.19
C LEU A 38 -8.92 -10.91 -6.30
N TYR A 39 -9.57 -11.09 -7.46
CA TYR A 39 -10.48 -12.23 -7.65
C TYR A 39 -9.73 -13.57 -7.68
N ALA A 40 -8.51 -13.62 -8.24
CA ALA A 40 -7.67 -14.82 -8.17
C ALA A 40 -7.29 -15.16 -6.72
N ALA A 41 -6.89 -14.14 -5.94
CA ALA A 41 -6.59 -14.25 -4.52
C ALA A 41 -7.78 -14.77 -3.70
N ALA A 42 -8.98 -14.22 -3.92
CA ALA A 42 -10.19 -14.67 -3.24
C ALA A 42 -10.50 -16.15 -3.54
N ARG A 43 -10.37 -16.59 -4.80
CA ARG A 43 -10.51 -18.01 -5.17
C ARG A 43 -9.46 -18.88 -4.49
N ALA A 44 -8.20 -18.47 -4.49
CA ALA A 44 -7.10 -19.20 -3.84
C ALA A 44 -7.29 -19.29 -2.31
N ALA A 45 -7.92 -18.27 -1.70
CA ALA A 45 -8.29 -18.28 -0.30
C ALA A 45 -9.47 -19.22 0.02
N GLY A 46 -10.18 -19.74 -0.99
CA GLY A 46 -11.48 -20.40 -0.81
C GLY A 46 -12.55 -19.43 -0.28
N GLY A 47 -12.42 -18.15 -0.64
CA GLY A 47 -13.25 -17.05 -0.18
C GLY A 47 -13.88 -16.26 -1.32
N GLN A 48 -14.37 -15.07 -1.00
CA GLN A 48 -14.99 -14.15 -1.97
C GLN A 48 -14.51 -12.72 -1.75
N VAL A 49 -14.66 -11.90 -2.78
CA VAL A 49 -14.46 -10.45 -2.70
C VAL A 49 -15.79 -9.84 -2.30
N ASP A 50 -15.82 -9.14 -1.17
CA ASP A 50 -17.05 -8.56 -0.62
C ASP A 50 -17.23 -7.12 -1.14
N GLU A 51 -16.27 -6.25 -0.82
CA GLU A 51 -16.32 -4.84 -1.16
C GLU A 51 -15.01 -4.42 -1.84
N VAL A 52 -15.12 -3.71 -2.97
CA VAL A 52 -14.00 -3.04 -3.64
C VAL A 52 -14.32 -1.57 -3.71
N GLU A 53 -13.54 -0.77 -3.00
CA GLU A 53 -13.66 0.67 -2.96
C GLU A 53 -12.48 1.26 -3.72
N ASP A 54 -12.80 2.00 -4.78
CA ASP A 54 -11.79 2.77 -5.48
C ASP A 54 -11.29 3.93 -4.62
N ARG A 55 -10.07 4.39 -4.89
CA ARG A 55 -9.53 5.59 -4.27
C ARG A 55 -10.54 6.74 -4.34
N HIS A 56 -10.90 7.30 -3.18
CA HIS A 56 -11.54 8.61 -3.08
C HIS A 56 -10.52 9.63 -2.57
N CYS A 57 -10.39 10.78 -3.23
CA CYS A 57 -9.51 11.84 -2.77
C CYS A 57 -9.91 12.25 -1.34
N PRO A 58 -8.98 12.33 -0.38
CA PRO A 58 -7.52 12.35 -0.57
C PRO A 58 -6.76 11.02 -0.46
N ARG A 59 -7.44 9.89 -0.19
CA ARG A 59 -6.81 8.57 0.05
C ARG A 59 -5.77 8.20 -0.99
N THR A 60 -4.66 7.53 -0.62
CA THR A 60 -3.59 7.12 -1.56
C THR A 60 -3.72 5.69 -2.09
N TYR A 61 -4.78 4.97 -1.71
CA TYR A 61 -4.95 3.56 -2.00
C TYR A 61 -6.39 3.18 -2.35
N HIS A 62 -6.53 2.14 -3.16
CA HIS A 62 -7.75 1.37 -3.33
C HIS A 62 -7.86 0.36 -2.18
N THR A 63 -9.08 0.05 -1.76
CA THR A 63 -9.34 -0.90 -0.68
C THR A 63 -10.22 -2.03 -1.19
N ALA A 64 -9.91 -3.26 -0.82
CA ALA A 64 -10.80 -4.38 -1.04
C ALA A 64 -10.89 -5.29 0.18
N THR A 65 -12.00 -6.01 0.33
CA THR A 65 -12.19 -6.98 1.41
C THR A 65 -12.27 -8.39 0.81
N VAL A 66 -11.37 -9.28 1.24
CA VAL A 66 -11.46 -10.72 0.98
C VAL A 66 -12.02 -11.41 2.22
N THR A 67 -13.09 -12.19 2.06
CA THR A 67 -13.75 -12.89 3.15
C THR A 67 -13.69 -14.40 2.97
N ARG A 68 -13.46 -15.12 4.07
CA ARG A 68 -13.53 -16.59 4.14
C ARG A 68 -14.27 -16.99 5.43
N GLY A 69 -15.54 -17.35 5.29
CA GLY A 69 -16.41 -17.52 6.46
C GLY A 69 -16.50 -16.22 7.25
N ALA A 70 -16.21 -16.25 8.56
CA ALA A 70 -16.18 -15.05 9.40
C ALA A 70 -14.87 -14.25 9.30
N ALA A 71 -13.81 -14.82 8.73
CA ALA A 71 -12.52 -14.14 8.60
C ALA A 71 -12.57 -13.10 7.49
N ARG A 72 -12.06 -11.89 7.77
CA ARG A 72 -11.96 -10.78 6.82
C ARG A 72 -10.51 -10.34 6.73
N THR A 73 -10.05 -10.05 5.51
CA THR A 73 -8.74 -9.47 5.26
C THR A 73 -8.92 -8.28 4.34
N ILE A 74 -8.44 -7.12 4.77
CA ILE A 74 -8.43 -5.90 3.97
C ILE A 74 -7.17 -5.91 3.12
N VAL A 75 -7.35 -5.68 1.82
CA VAL A 75 -6.28 -5.54 0.83
C VAL A 75 -6.20 -4.06 0.48
N LEU A 76 -5.01 -3.48 0.65
CA LEU A 76 -4.70 -2.10 0.32
C LEU A 76 -3.82 -2.12 -0.93
N CYS A 77 -4.21 -1.38 -1.97
CA CYS A 77 -3.41 -1.25 -3.19
C CYS A 77 -3.09 0.22 -3.44
N HIS A 78 -1.81 0.59 -3.41
CA HIS A 78 -1.39 1.96 -3.64
C HIS A 78 -1.85 2.43 -5.04
N ALA A 79 -2.36 3.65 -5.13
CA ALA A 79 -2.99 4.16 -6.35
C ALA A 79 -1.98 4.50 -7.45
N HIS A 80 -0.76 4.87 -7.05
CA HIS A 80 0.29 5.30 -7.99
C HIS A 80 1.46 4.33 -8.11
N GLN A 81 1.48 3.27 -7.31
CA GLN A 81 2.58 2.30 -7.27
C GLN A 81 1.95 0.92 -7.15
N PRO A 82 2.47 -0.11 -7.83
CA PRO A 82 1.89 -1.46 -7.79
C PRO A 82 2.26 -2.16 -6.47
N TRP A 83 1.94 -1.53 -5.35
CA TRP A 83 2.27 -1.98 -4.00
C TRP A 83 1.00 -2.40 -3.27
N VAL A 84 1.06 -3.59 -2.66
CA VAL A 84 -0.06 -4.19 -1.95
C VAL A 84 0.32 -4.45 -0.51
N ALA A 85 -0.57 -4.10 0.41
CA ALA A 85 -0.46 -4.42 1.83
C ALA A 85 -1.77 -5.04 2.34
N PHE A 86 -1.71 -5.62 3.54
CA PHE A 86 -2.86 -6.27 4.17
C PHE A 86 -3.11 -5.69 5.54
N ALA A 87 -4.39 -5.60 5.94
CA ALA A 87 -4.80 -5.14 7.25
C ALA A 87 -6.00 -5.94 7.78
N GLY A 88 -6.21 -5.91 9.10
CA GLY A 88 -7.31 -6.63 9.75
C GLY A 88 -8.65 -5.88 9.74
N ALA A 89 -8.60 -4.55 9.63
CA ALA A 89 -9.78 -3.69 9.64
C ALA A 89 -9.59 -2.50 8.70
N ARG A 90 -10.69 -1.96 8.19
CA ARG A 90 -10.65 -0.74 7.38
C ARG A 90 -10.34 0.46 8.27
N ARG A 91 -9.45 1.32 7.79
CA ARG A 91 -9.07 2.61 8.37
C ARG A 91 -8.87 3.63 7.25
N ASP A 92 -8.97 4.91 7.59
CA ASP A 92 -8.60 6.00 6.70
C ASP A 92 -7.10 6.30 6.71
N GLN A 93 -6.40 5.89 7.76
CA GLN A 93 -4.94 5.94 7.87
C GLN A 93 -4.46 4.69 8.59
N TYR A 94 -3.34 4.14 8.11
CA TYR A 94 -2.67 2.99 8.72
C TYR A 94 -1.30 3.42 9.23
N THR A 95 -0.84 2.85 10.35
CA THR A 95 0.49 3.13 10.89
C THR A 95 1.25 1.84 11.19
N ASP A 96 0.66 0.95 11.97
CA ASP A 96 1.23 -0.32 12.42
C ASP A 96 0.26 -1.51 12.31
N GLU A 97 -0.98 -1.28 11.85
CA GLU A 97 -2.05 -2.28 11.79
C GLU A 97 -1.97 -3.24 10.59
N PHE A 98 -0.78 -3.38 10.02
CA PHE A 98 -0.53 -4.22 8.85
C PHE A 98 -0.35 -5.69 9.24
N LEU A 99 -0.92 -6.57 8.43
CA LEU A 99 -0.84 -8.01 8.60
C LEU A 99 0.24 -8.62 7.71
N ALA A 100 0.81 -9.74 8.17
CA ALA A 100 1.67 -10.55 7.33
C ALA A 100 0.92 -10.98 6.06
N PRO A 101 1.58 -10.98 4.88
CA PRO A 101 0.93 -11.42 3.66
C PRO A 101 0.34 -12.83 3.80
N PRO A 102 -0.97 -13.01 3.54
CA PRO A 102 -1.59 -14.33 3.60
C PRO A 102 -1.06 -15.23 2.48
N PRO A 103 -1.22 -16.57 2.57
CA PRO A 103 -0.69 -17.50 1.56
C PRO A 103 -1.17 -17.22 0.12
N TRP A 104 -2.36 -16.66 -0.04
CA TRP A 104 -2.94 -16.27 -1.34
C TRP A 104 -2.40 -14.94 -1.90
N ALA A 105 -1.53 -14.23 -1.16
CA ALA A 105 -0.92 -12.99 -1.62
C ALA A 105 -0.05 -13.17 -2.88
N GLY A 106 0.43 -14.39 -3.14
CA GLY A 106 1.18 -14.72 -4.35
C GLY A 106 0.45 -14.40 -5.66
N CYS A 107 -0.89 -14.32 -5.65
CA CYS A 107 -1.67 -13.87 -6.81
C CYS A 107 -1.37 -12.42 -7.22
N PHE A 108 -1.02 -11.55 -6.27
CA PHE A 108 -0.61 -10.17 -6.56
C PHE A 108 0.79 -10.12 -7.15
N THR A 109 1.73 -10.87 -6.58
CA THR A 109 3.09 -10.99 -7.12
C THR A 109 3.09 -11.55 -8.55
N ALA A 110 2.28 -12.58 -8.82
CA ALA A 110 2.10 -13.13 -10.16
C ALA A 110 1.51 -12.12 -11.17
N ALA A 111 0.80 -11.10 -10.68
CA ALA A 111 0.23 -10.02 -11.49
C ALA A 111 1.15 -8.77 -11.55
N GLY A 112 2.38 -8.85 -11.03
CA GLY A 112 3.36 -7.77 -11.09
C GLY A 112 3.33 -6.77 -9.93
N PHE A 113 2.58 -7.06 -8.86
CA PHE A 113 2.54 -6.22 -7.67
C PHE A 113 3.63 -6.61 -6.66
N ALA A 114 4.26 -5.61 -6.04
CA ALA A 114 5.10 -5.83 -4.87
C ALA A 114 4.22 -5.95 -3.62
N VAL A 115 4.33 -7.08 -2.93
CA VAL A 115 3.59 -7.33 -1.68
C VAL A 115 4.47 -6.92 -0.51
N LEU A 116 4.03 -5.91 0.24
CA LEU A 116 4.76 -5.33 1.36
C LEU A 116 4.44 -6.08 2.66
N THR A 117 5.47 -6.31 3.45
CA THR A 117 5.36 -6.96 4.77
C THR A 117 5.15 -5.93 5.89
N PRO A 118 4.58 -6.32 7.05
CA PRO A 118 4.50 -5.44 8.21
C PRO A 118 5.86 -4.88 8.64
N GLY A 119 6.93 -5.68 8.55
CA GLY A 119 8.28 -5.23 8.89
C GLY A 119 8.77 -4.10 7.99
N GLN A 120 8.51 -4.19 6.68
CA GLN A 120 8.82 -3.11 5.74
C GLN A 120 7.95 -1.87 6.03
N LEU A 121 6.66 -2.06 6.26
CA LEU A 121 5.71 -0.96 6.48
C LEU A 121 5.94 -0.24 7.81
N ALA A 122 6.44 -0.94 8.83
CA ALA A 122 6.83 -0.37 10.10
C ALA A 122 8.22 0.31 10.07
N ALA A 123 8.96 0.21 8.97
CA ALA A 123 10.28 0.82 8.86
C ALA A 123 10.18 2.34 9.08
N PRO A 124 10.98 2.91 10.00
CA PRO A 124 11.00 4.35 10.22
C PRO A 124 11.53 5.04 8.97
N LEU A 125 11.03 6.25 8.67
CA LEU A 125 11.44 6.98 7.45
C LEU A 125 12.95 7.27 7.38
N SER A 126 13.66 7.24 8.52
CA SER A 126 15.13 7.35 8.57
C SER A 126 15.86 6.13 8.01
N GLN A 127 15.19 4.99 7.83
CA GLN A 127 15.72 3.73 7.27
C GLN A 127 15.23 3.48 5.85
N VAL A 128 14.59 4.48 5.24
CA VAL A 128 13.93 4.41 3.95
C VAL A 128 14.55 5.48 3.04
N ASP A 129 14.67 5.20 1.75
CA ASP A 129 15.28 6.13 0.81
C ASP A 129 14.20 7.11 0.36
N ALA A 130 14.08 8.18 1.12
CA ALA A 130 13.17 9.29 0.86
C ALA A 130 13.87 10.46 0.13
N SER A 131 15.02 10.22 -0.51
CA SER A 131 15.78 11.25 -1.22
C SER A 131 15.02 11.85 -2.41
N ALA A 132 14.07 11.10 -2.98
CA ALA A 132 13.23 11.53 -4.10
C ALA A 132 11.97 12.30 -3.68
N LEU A 133 11.66 12.42 -2.37
CA LEU A 133 10.52 13.21 -1.91
C LEU A 133 10.77 14.70 -2.09
N THR A 134 9.79 15.40 -2.65
CA THR A 134 9.85 16.86 -2.81
C THR A 134 9.71 17.59 -1.47
N PRO A 135 10.14 18.86 -1.36
CA PRO A 135 9.90 19.67 -0.15
C PRO A 135 8.42 19.82 0.22
N ALA A 136 7.51 19.73 -0.76
CA ALA A 136 6.07 19.76 -0.54
C ALA A 136 5.58 18.47 0.12
N GLU A 137 6.02 17.32 -0.35
CA GLU A 137 5.72 16.02 0.25
C GLU A 137 6.26 15.92 1.68
N TRP A 138 7.51 16.36 1.90
CA TRP A 138 8.09 16.42 3.24
C TRP A 138 7.31 17.30 4.21
N ARG A 139 6.69 18.38 3.71
CA ARG A 139 5.81 19.22 4.53
C ARG A 139 4.59 18.44 5.00
N GLN A 140 3.99 17.64 4.12
CA GLN A 140 2.82 16.82 4.47
C GLN A 140 3.17 15.69 5.43
N VAL A 141 4.28 15.00 5.18
CA VAL A 141 4.82 13.98 6.12
C VAL A 141 4.96 14.55 7.54
N ARG A 142 5.50 15.77 7.67
CA ARG A 142 5.65 16.45 8.97
C ARG A 142 4.33 16.91 9.56
N TYR A 143 3.45 17.47 8.73
CA TYR A 143 2.14 17.98 9.17
C TYR A 143 1.26 16.87 9.74
N HIS A 144 1.18 15.73 9.04
CA HIS A 144 0.44 14.54 9.47
C HIS A 144 1.23 13.62 10.41
N ARG A 145 2.46 14.01 10.80
CA ARG A 145 3.33 13.30 11.74
C ARG A 145 3.57 11.83 11.36
N ALA A 146 3.68 11.55 10.07
CA ALA A 146 3.97 10.20 9.59
C ALA A 146 5.43 9.84 9.86
N THR A 147 5.64 8.72 10.55
CA THR A 147 6.96 8.28 11.02
C THR A 147 7.42 6.98 10.37
N THR A 148 6.49 6.22 9.77
CA THR A 148 6.73 4.91 9.16
C THR A 148 6.44 4.92 7.66
N LEU A 149 7.04 3.98 6.93
CA LEU A 149 6.77 3.78 5.50
C LEU A 149 5.27 3.59 5.24
N GLY A 150 4.61 2.69 5.97
CA GLY A 150 3.20 2.38 5.80
C GLY A 150 2.29 3.58 6.06
N GLY A 151 2.64 4.42 7.04
CA GLY A 151 1.92 5.66 7.32
C GLY A 151 2.02 6.70 6.23
N VAL A 152 3.10 6.67 5.44
CA VAL A 152 3.23 7.52 4.25
C VAL A 152 2.50 6.91 3.06
N LEU A 153 2.61 5.60 2.84
CA LEU A 153 2.03 4.95 1.66
C LEU A 153 0.51 4.81 1.72
N PHE A 154 -0.05 4.49 2.88
CA PHE A 154 -1.46 4.17 3.05
C PHE A 154 -2.15 5.22 3.93
N ASN A 155 -2.32 6.41 3.34
CA ASN A 155 -2.84 7.59 4.02
C ASN A 155 -4.08 8.19 3.33
N ALA A 156 -4.71 9.17 3.99
CA ALA A 156 -5.78 10.01 3.45
C ALA A 156 -5.64 11.47 3.94
N TRP A 157 -4.47 12.05 3.70
CA TRP A 157 -4.08 13.41 4.09
C TRP A 157 -4.69 14.49 3.19
N ASP A 158 -5.20 15.59 3.74
CA ASP A 158 -5.87 16.67 3.00
C ASP A 158 -4.97 17.85 2.57
#